data_AF-A0A073AVM8-F1
#
_entry.id   AF-A0A073AVM8-F1
#
_cell.length_a   1.000
_cell.length_b   1.000
_cell.length_c   1.000
_cell.angle_alpha   90.00
_cell.angle_beta   90.00
_cell.angle_gamma   90.00
#
_symmetry.space_group_name_H-M   'P 1'
#
loop_
_entity.id
_entity.type
_entity.pdbx_description
1 polymer ?
#
loop_
_entity_poly.entity_id
_entity_poly.type
_entity_poly.pdbx_seq_one_letter_code
_entity_poly.pdbx_strand_id
1 'polypeptide(L)'
;MATHITANYVPDGDDWQITVSTESDQRVERAPGLIAARDKAEQLIEELAPEDNGRVVVHLLNGDAFAFTTAYLQARHGFSDEETARVAANVSGSLASMQQHQ
;
A
#
# COMPACT_ATOMS: atom_id res chain seq x y z
N MET A 1 -13.16 -12.44 16.51
CA MET A 1 -11.90 -12.73 15.80
C MET A 1 -11.55 -11.45 15.05
N ALA A 2 -10.33 -10.93 15.16
CA ALA A 2 -9.93 -9.73 14.42
C ALA A 2 -9.67 -10.12 12.96
N THR A 3 -10.54 -9.66 12.08
CA THR A 3 -10.41 -9.78 10.63
C THR A 3 -9.30 -8.83 10.18
N HIS A 4 -8.24 -9.40 9.60
CA HIS A 4 -7.11 -8.64 9.10
C HIS A 4 -7.35 -8.29 7.64
N ILE A 5 -7.18 -7.02 7.31
CA ILE A 5 -7.27 -6.55 5.93
C ILE A 5 -5.89 -6.07 5.51
N THR A 6 -5.49 -6.43 4.30
CA THR A 6 -4.25 -5.95 3.70
C THR A 6 -4.57 -5.08 2.50
N ALA A 7 -3.87 -3.96 2.38
CA ALA A 7 -3.92 -3.10 1.21
C ALA A 7 -2.51 -3.03 0.64
N ASN A 8 -2.27 -3.75 -0.45
CA ASN A 8 -0.99 -3.79 -1.13
C ASN A 8 -0.95 -2.84 -2.33
N TYR A 9 0.11 -2.05 -2.42
CA TYR A 9 0.35 -1.05 -3.45
C TYR A 9 1.55 -1.45 -4.30
N VAL A 10 1.37 -1.43 -5.62
CA VAL A 10 2.42 -1.74 -6.59
C VAL A 10 2.50 -0.58 -7.59
N PRO A 11 3.67 0.08 -7.76
CA PRO A 11 3.87 1.07 -8.82
C PRO A 11 3.67 0.44 -10.21
N ASP A 12 2.91 1.11 -11.07
CA ASP A 12 2.58 0.71 -12.45
C ASP A 12 2.71 1.92 -13.38
N GLY A 13 3.96 2.34 -13.64
CA GLY A 13 4.25 3.59 -14.36
C GLY A 13 3.96 4.81 -13.50
N ASP A 14 3.13 5.72 -14.01
CA ASP A 14 2.65 6.91 -13.29
C ASP A 14 1.45 6.59 -12.36
N ASP A 15 0.89 5.39 -12.50
CA ASP A 15 -0.23 4.91 -11.70
C ASP A 15 0.22 3.92 -10.62
N TRP A 16 -0.68 3.65 -9.70
CA TRP A 16 -0.52 2.66 -8.65
C TRP A 16 -1.63 1.63 -8.76
N GLN A 17 -1.26 0.35 -8.77
CA GLN A 17 -2.19 -0.74 -8.57
C GLN A 17 -2.40 -0.93 -7.07
N ILE A 18 -3.67 -0.96 -6.64
CA ILE A 18 -4.09 -1.20 -5.26
C ILE A 18 -4.79 -2.55 -5.22
N THR A 19 -4.33 -3.42 -4.34
CA THR A 19 -4.99 -4.70 -4.05
C THR A 19 -5.40 -4.71 -2.59
N VAL A 20 -6.71 -4.73 -2.32
CA VAL A 20 -7.25 -4.90 -0.97
C VAL A 20 -7.74 -6.33 -0.80
N SER A 21 -7.22 -7.03 0.19
CA SER A 21 -7.55 -8.43 0.47
C SER A 21 -7.99 -8.62 1.92
N THR A 22 -9.06 -9.40 2.11
CA THR A 22 -9.49 -9.97 3.38
C THR A 22 -9.16 -11.47 3.40
N GLU A 23 -9.61 -12.22 4.41
CA GLU A 23 -9.43 -13.68 4.45
C GLU A 23 -10.18 -14.40 3.32
N SER A 24 -11.25 -13.82 2.78
CA SER A 24 -12.19 -14.49 1.88
C SER A 24 -12.41 -13.81 0.53
N ASP A 25 -12.06 -12.52 0.39
CA ASP A 25 -12.30 -11.75 -0.84
C ASP A 25 -11.15 -10.76 -1.10
N GLN A 26 -11.00 -10.36 -2.37
CA GLN A 26 -9.98 -9.43 -2.83
C GLN A 26 -10.53 -8.52 -3.93
N ARG A 27 -10.15 -7.24 -3.89
CA ARG A 27 -10.44 -6.26 -4.94
C ARG A 27 -9.17 -5.58 -5.42
N VAL A 28 -9.14 -5.23 -6.70
CA VAL A 28 -8.00 -4.61 -7.36
C VAL A 28 -8.48 -3.38 -8.12
N GLU A 29 -7.83 -2.25 -7.89
CA GLU A 29 -8.09 -0.98 -8.58
C GLU A 29 -6.79 -0.28 -8.97
N ARG A 30 -6.91 0.79 -9.76
CA ARG A 30 -5.79 1.69 -10.08
C ARG A 30 -6.10 3.13 -9.71
N ALA A 31 -5.06 3.88 -9.34
CA ALA A 31 -5.17 5.32 -9.12
C ALA A 31 -3.84 6.04 -9.43
N PRO A 32 -3.90 7.30 -9.88
CA PRO A 32 -2.70 8.10 -10.13
C PRO A 32 -2.08 8.58 -8.81
N GLY A 33 -0.79 8.34 -8.62
CA GLY A 33 -0.08 8.75 -7.41
C GLY A 33 -0.50 8.04 -6.12
N LEU A 34 0.39 8.08 -5.12
CA LEU A 34 0.24 7.28 -3.90
C LEU A 34 -0.89 7.80 -2.99
N ILE A 35 -1.15 9.11 -3.00
CA ILE A 35 -2.23 9.70 -2.18
C ILE A 35 -3.61 9.27 -2.69
N ALA A 36 -3.85 9.36 -4.01
CA ALA A 36 -5.13 8.92 -4.56
C ALA A 36 -5.31 7.40 -4.42
N ALA A 37 -4.21 6.63 -4.52
CA ALA A 37 -4.21 5.20 -4.23
C ALA A 37 -4.62 4.90 -2.78
N ARG A 38 -4.15 5.69 -1.80
CA ARG A 38 -4.56 5.56 -0.40
C ARG A 38 -6.06 5.79 -0.23
N ASP A 39 -6.60 6.83 -0.87
CA ASP A 39 -8.03 7.15 -0.81
C ASP A 39 -8.88 6.07 -1.49
N LYS A 40 -8.40 5.53 -2.61
CA LYS A 40 -9.06 4.41 -3.31
C LYS A 40 -9.07 3.14 -2.46
N ALA A 41 -7.99 2.86 -1.73
CA ALA A 41 -7.93 1.72 -0.82
C ALA A 41 -8.99 1.82 0.28
N GLU A 42 -9.23 3.00 0.87
CA GLU A 42 -10.31 3.17 1.87
C GLU A 42 -11.68 2.85 1.29
N GLN A 43 -11.96 3.31 0.05
CA GLN A 43 -13.21 2.98 -0.64
C GLN A 43 -13.37 1.47 -0.81
N LEU A 44 -12.31 0.79 -1.28
CA LEU A 44 -12.33 -0.66 -1.45
C LEU A 44 -12.52 -1.41 -0.13
N ILE A 45 -11.89 -0.94 0.96
CA ILE A 45 -12.04 -1.54 2.29
C ILE A 45 -13.49 -1.44 2.76
N GLU A 46 -14.13 -0.29 2.54
CA GLU A 46 -15.54 -0.09 2.91
C GLU A 46 -16.48 -0.97 2.08
N GLU A 47 -16.19 -1.18 0.80
CA GLU A 47 -16.96 -2.09 -0.05
C GLU A 47 -16.78 -3.57 0.33
N LEU A 48 -15.56 -3.96 0.73
CA LEU A 48 -15.22 -5.34 1.09
C LEU A 48 -15.68 -5.73 2.49
N ALA A 49 -15.70 -4.79 3.44
CA ALA A 49 -15.96 -5.06 4.85
C ALA A 49 -16.76 -3.93 5.54
N PRO A 50 -17.99 -3.62 5.09
CA PRO A 50 -18.77 -2.49 5.59
C PRO A 50 -19.15 -2.60 7.08
N GLU A 51 -19.31 -3.82 7.61
CA GLU A 51 -19.78 -4.05 8.98
C GLU A 51 -18.65 -4.09 10.03
N ASP A 52 -17.38 -3.98 9.61
CA ASP A 52 -16.22 -4.25 10.47
C ASP A 52 -15.59 -2.97 11.04
N ASN A 53 -16.23 -2.42 12.08
CA ASN A 53 -15.83 -1.17 12.74
C ASN A 53 -14.57 -1.27 13.64
N GLY A 54 -13.93 -2.44 13.72
CA GLY A 54 -12.72 -2.69 14.53
C GLY A 54 -11.56 -3.29 13.74
N ARG A 55 -11.61 -3.23 12.40
CA ARG A 55 -10.66 -3.87 11.50
C ARG A 55 -9.25 -3.30 11.61
N VAL A 56 -8.26 -4.18 11.62
CA VAL A 56 -6.85 -3.81 11.47
C VAL A 56 -6.51 -3.86 9.99
N VAL A 57 -6.15 -2.71 9.43
CA VAL A 57 -5.70 -2.59 8.04
C VAL A 57 -4.18 -2.43 8.02
N VAL A 58 -3.50 -3.32 7.30
CA VAL A 58 -2.07 -3.23 7.07
C VAL A 58 -1.83 -2.75 5.65
N HIS A 59 -1.16 -1.61 5.52
CA HIS A 59 -0.76 -1.06 4.22
C HIS A 59 0.63 -1.55 3.87
N LEU A 60 0.79 -2.07 2.65
CA LEU A 60 1.98 -2.74 2.17
C LEU A 60 2.38 -2.17 0.82
N LEU A 61 3.66 -1.91 0.59
CA LEU A 61 4.17 -1.55 -0.72
C LEU A 61 5.03 -2.70 -1.21
N ASN A 62 4.61 -3.35 -2.31
CA ASN A 62 5.22 -4.60 -2.76
C ASN A 62 5.37 -5.62 -1.61
N GLY A 63 4.38 -5.70 -0.71
CA GLY A 63 4.40 -6.56 0.48
C GLY A 63 5.11 -5.99 1.71
N ASP A 64 5.66 -4.77 1.65
CA ASP A 64 6.45 -4.18 2.74
C ASP A 64 5.75 -2.96 3.38
N ALA A 65 5.41 -3.08 4.67
CA ALA A 65 4.73 -2.02 5.42
C ALA A 65 5.62 -0.80 5.73
N PHE A 66 6.92 -1.01 5.90
CA PHE A 66 7.87 0.07 6.18
C PHE A 66 8.13 0.90 4.92
N ALA A 67 8.30 0.23 3.78
CA ALA A 67 8.43 0.89 2.48
C ALA A 67 7.20 1.73 2.17
N PHE A 68 6.00 1.19 2.42
CA PHE A 68 4.76 1.95 2.29
C PHE A 68 4.75 3.20 3.17
N THR A 69 5.04 3.05 4.46
CA THR A 69 4.98 4.16 5.42
C THR A 69 5.92 5.29 5.01
N THR A 70 7.13 4.95 4.56
CA THR A 70 8.13 5.93 4.12
C THR A 70 7.64 6.68 2.87
N ALA A 71 7.20 5.95 1.85
CA ALA A 71 6.70 6.52 0.60
C ALA A 71 5.47 7.42 0.84
N TYR A 72 4.53 6.95 1.68
CA TYR A 72 3.31 7.70 2.00
C TYR A 72 3.61 9.02 2.71
N LEU A 73 4.53 9.03 3.67
CA LEU A 73 4.94 10.26 4.35
C LEU A 73 5.57 11.25 3.37
N GLN A 74 6.43 10.80 2.47
CA GLN A 74 7.01 11.66 1.43
C GLN A 74 5.94 12.24 0.50
N ALA A 75 5.04 11.41 -0.04
CA ALA A 75 3.95 11.88 -0.86
C ALA A 75 3.11 12.95 -0.13
N ARG A 76 2.85 12.74 1.17
CA ARG A 76 2.12 13.71 1.99
C ARG A 76 2.86 15.02 2.23
N HIS A 77 4.19 15.00 2.16
CA HIS A 77 5.05 16.18 2.21
C HIS A 77 5.22 16.88 0.85
N GLY A 78 4.50 16.44 -0.19
CA GLY A 78 4.46 17.10 -1.49
C GLY A 78 5.58 16.71 -2.45
N PHE A 79 6.26 15.58 -2.19
CA PHE A 79 7.15 14.98 -3.18
C PHE A 79 6.34 14.49 -4.38
N SER A 80 6.93 14.52 -5.58
CA SER A 80 6.25 14.06 -6.79
C SER A 80 5.98 12.55 -6.73
N ASP A 81 5.03 12.10 -7.56
CA ASP A 81 4.68 10.67 -7.64
C ASP A 81 5.86 9.82 -8.14
N GLU A 82 6.64 10.34 -9.09
CA GLU A 82 7.86 9.71 -9.58
C GLU A 82 8.92 9.58 -8.46
N GLU A 83 9.15 10.66 -7.69
CA GLU A 83 10.08 10.62 -6.57
C GLU A 83 9.64 9.63 -5.50
N THR A 84 8.34 9.58 -5.21
CA THR A 84 7.73 8.67 -4.26
C THR A 84 7.91 7.21 -4.71
N ALA A 85 7.61 6.91 -5.96
CA ALA A 85 7.78 5.57 -6.54
C ALA A 85 9.25 5.12 -6.53
N ARG A 86 10.18 6.05 -6.79
CA ARG A 86 11.62 5.77 -6.74
C ARG A 86 12.10 5.47 -5.32
N VAL A 87 11.67 6.25 -4.32
CA VAL A 87 12.07 5.99 -2.93
C VAL A 87 11.49 4.66 -2.46
N ALA A 88 10.23 4.39 -2.78
CA ALA A 88 9.60 3.11 -2.51
C ALA A 88 10.42 1.92 -3.06
N ALA A 89 10.84 1.98 -4.32
CA ALA A 89 11.66 0.94 -4.94
C ALA A 89 13.01 0.75 -4.23
N ASN A 90 13.66 1.84 -3.82
CA ASN A 90 14.95 1.80 -3.15
C ASN A 90 14.87 1.22 -1.73
N VAL A 91 13.83 1.56 -0.97
CA VAL A 91 13.65 1.08 0.41
C VAL A 91 13.39 -0.43 0.43
N SER A 92 12.50 -0.94 -0.43
CA SER A 92 12.23 -2.38 -0.53
C SER A 92 13.48 -3.18 -0.95
N GLY A 93 14.29 -2.66 -1.88
CA GLY A 93 15.53 -3.32 -2.30
C GLY A 93 16.60 -3.36 -1.20
N SER A 94 16.68 -2.32 -0.37
CA SER A 94 17.64 -2.22 0.73
C SER A 94 17.33 -3.18 1.88
N LEU A 95 16.05 -3.39 2.19
CA LEU A 95 15.62 -4.33 3.24
C LEU A 95 15.80 -5.79 2.81
N ALA A 96 15.48 -6.11 1.56
CA ALA A 96 15.68 -7.45 1.01
C ALA A 96 17.15 -7.89 1.06
N SER A 97 18.09 -6.96 0.86
CA SER A 97 19.53 -7.23 0.91
C SER A 97 20.09 -7.30 2.35
N MET A 98 19.47 -6.63 3.31
CA MET A 98 19.80 -6.75 4.74
C MET A 98 19.33 -8.08 5.36
N GLN A 99 18.22 -8.66 4.89
CA GLN A 99 17.71 -9.95 5.40
C GLN A 99 18.51 -11.17 4.92
N GLN A 100 19.23 -11.08 3.79
CA GLN A 100 20.00 -12.21 3.25
C GLN A 100 21.35 -12.46 3.93
N HIS A 101 21.77 -11.58 4.84
CA HIS A 101 23.03 -11.69 5.59
C HIS A 101 22.85 -12.14 7.05
N GLN A 102 21.71 -12.74 7.39
CA GLN A 102 21.45 -13.42 8.67
C GLN A 102 21.26 -14.91 8.44
#